data_AF-A0A3A4WEY8-F1
#
_entry.id   AF-A0A3A4WEY8-F1
#
_cell.length_a   1.000
_cell.length_b   1.000
_cell.length_c   1.000
_cell.angle_alpha   90.00
_cell.angle_beta   90.00
_cell.angle_gamma   90.00
#
_symmetry.space_group_name_H-M   'P 1'
#
loop_
_entity.id
_entity.type
_entity.pdbx_description
1 polymer ?
#
loop_
_entity_poly.entity_id
_entity_poly.type
_entity_poly.pdbx_seq_one_letter_code
_entity_poly.pdbx_strand_id
1 'polypeptide(L)'
;WMAGPACLIPAQSVALYNLCTAKKWEDAVALQRKLWRINQVFAKYNLAACIKAGLELEGFPVGDPVPPQTSLNQQAREEIRQALISVGAL
;
A
#
# COMPACT_ATOMS: atom_id res chain seq x y z
N TRP A 1 11.04 9.06 1.77
CA TRP A 1 10.30 7.88 1.26
C TRP A 1 9.81 7.11 2.49
N MET A 2 8.50 6.99 2.71
CA MET A 2 7.98 5.99 3.63
C MET A 2 7.83 4.69 2.84
N ALA A 3 8.65 3.68 3.14
CA ALA A 3 8.64 2.41 2.43
C ALA A 3 7.60 1.42 2.97
N GLY A 4 6.84 1.76 4.02
CA GLY A 4 5.79 0.90 4.57
C GLY A 4 4.85 0.35 3.49
N PRO A 5 4.20 1.21 2.67
CA PRO A 5 3.31 0.76 1.61
C PRO A 5 3.98 -0.19 0.59
N ALA A 6 5.30 -0.11 0.40
CA ALA A 6 6.01 -0.98 -0.54
C ALA A 6 5.93 -2.47 -0.15
N CYS A 7 5.62 -2.79 1.11
CA CYS A 7 5.35 -4.16 1.54
C CYS A 7 4.10 -4.77 0.90
N LEU A 8 3.12 -3.95 0.50
CA LEU A 8 1.89 -4.40 -0.18
C LEU A 8 1.94 -4.21 -1.70
N ILE A 9 2.83 -3.33 -2.19
CA ILE A 9 2.95 -3.03 -3.62
C ILE A 9 4.40 -3.17 -4.10
N PRO A 10 5.09 -4.30 -3.83
CA PRO A 10 6.52 -4.42 -4.09
C PRO A 10 6.84 -4.30 -5.59
N ALA A 11 6.08 -4.96 -6.46
CA ALA A 11 6.29 -4.93 -7.90
C ALA A 11 6.10 -3.51 -8.48
N GLN A 12 5.07 -2.79 -8.05
CA GLN A 12 4.78 -1.43 -8.48
C GLN A 12 5.83 -0.44 -7.96
N SER A 13 6.30 -0.64 -6.73
CA SER A 13 7.37 0.16 -6.13
C SER A 13 8.68 -0.02 -6.90
N VAL A 14 9.03 -1.25 -7.29
CA VAL A 14 10.18 -1.54 -8.15
C VAL A 14 10.00 -0.94 -9.55
N ALA A 15 8.81 -1.03 -10.14
CA ALA A 15 8.52 -0.42 -11.44
C ALA A 15 8.75 1.10 -11.41
N LEU A 16 8.27 1.79 -10.36
CA LEU A 16 8.52 3.21 -10.19
C LEU A 16 10.02 3.52 -10.02
N TYR A 17 10.72 2.73 -9.20
CA TYR A 17 12.17 2.87 -9.03
C TYR A 17 12.92 2.73 -10.36
N ASN A 18 12.55 1.75 -11.19
CA ASN A 18 13.15 1.51 -12.49
C ASN A 18 12.90 2.67 -13.47
N LEU A 19 11.72 3.29 -13.46
CA LEU A 19 11.44 4.47 -14.28
C LEU A 19 12.29 5.68 -13.84
N CYS A 20 12.41 5.91 -12.54
CA CYS A 20 13.24 6.98 -11.98
C CYS A 20 14.72 6.80 -12.31
N THR A 21 15.26 5.57 -12.16
CA THR A 21 16.67 5.27 -12.48
C THR A 21 16.96 5.40 -13.98
N ALA A 22 16.00 5.04 -14.83
CA ALA A 22 16.06 5.26 -16.27
C ALA A 22 15.80 6.72 -16.69
N LYS A 23 15.58 7.65 -15.74
CA LYS A 23 15.24 9.07 -15.98
C LYS A 23 13.99 9.27 -16.83
N LYS A 24 13.06 8.31 -16.83
CA LYS A 24 11.76 8.39 -17.52
C LYS A 24 10.75 9.13 -16.65
N TRP A 25 10.94 10.44 -16.49
CA TRP A 25 10.22 11.23 -15.50
C TRP A 25 8.71 11.31 -15.72
N GLU A 26 8.27 11.40 -16.98
CA GLU A 26 6.84 11.47 -17.32
C GLU A 26 6.11 10.19 -16.91
N ASP A 27 6.67 9.03 -17.31
CA ASP A 27 6.17 7.72 -16.93
C ASP A 27 6.21 7.52 -15.40
N ALA A 28 7.30 7.94 -14.75
CA ALA A 28 7.46 7.83 -13.31
C ALA A 28 6.40 8.65 -12.57
N VAL A 29 6.14 9.88 -12.99
CA VAL A 29 5.09 10.74 -12.40
C VAL A 29 3.70 10.16 -12.66
N ALA A 30 3.44 9.65 -13.86
CA ALA A 30 2.17 9.01 -14.19
C ALA A 30 1.90 7.79 -13.28
N LEU A 31 2.91 6.92 -13.08
CA LEU A 31 2.80 5.79 -12.17
C LEU A 31 2.67 6.24 -10.71
N GLN A 32 3.50 7.18 -10.26
CA GLN A 32 3.46 7.72 -8.90
C GLN A 32 2.07 8.28 -8.55
N ARG A 33 1.39 8.95 -9.48
CA ARG A 33 0.02 9.47 -9.28
C ARG A 33 -0.98 8.35 -9.06
N LYS A 34 -0.86 7.23 -9.77
CA LYS A 34 -1.71 6.04 -9.55
C LYS A 34 -1.45 5.44 -8.15
N LEU A 35 -0.17 5.28 -7.80
CA LEU A 35 0.23 4.72 -6.50
C LEU A 35 -0.11 5.63 -5.30
N TRP A 36 -0.35 6.92 -5.54
CA TRP A 36 -0.73 7.87 -4.49
C TRP A 36 -1.97 7.44 -3.69
N ARG A 37 -2.90 6.72 -4.32
CA ARG A 37 -4.10 6.22 -3.65
C ARG A 37 -3.75 5.33 -2.44
N ILE A 38 -2.69 4.54 -2.54
CA ILE A 38 -2.18 3.74 -1.42
C ILE A 38 -1.75 4.66 -0.28
N ASN A 39 -0.92 5.67 -0.56
CA ASN A 39 -0.47 6.62 0.45
C ASN A 39 -1.65 7.33 1.16
N GLN A 40 -2.74 7.64 0.44
CA GLN A 40 -3.91 8.27 1.04
C GLN A 40 -4.62 7.36 2.04
N VAL A 41 -4.82 6.07 1.70
CA VAL A 41 -5.43 5.10 2.63
C VAL A 41 -4.53 4.90 3.86
N PHE A 42 -3.23 4.84 3.63
CA PHE A 42 -2.22 4.69 4.68
C PHE A 42 -2.08 5.91 5.59
N ALA A 43 -2.30 7.12 5.07
CA ALA A 43 -2.32 8.33 5.89
C ALA A 43 -3.63 8.45 6.68
N LYS A 44 -4.73 7.91 6.15
CA LYS A 44 -6.05 7.89 6.80
C LYS A 44 -6.10 6.91 7.98
N TYR A 45 -5.43 5.77 7.86
CA TYR A 45 -5.45 4.71 8.87
C TYR A 45 -4.12 4.56 9.61
N ASN A 46 -4.12 3.90 10.76
CA ASN A 46 -2.90 3.61 11.49
C ASN A 46 -1.96 2.74 10.63
N LEU A 47 -0.71 3.18 10.46
CA LEU A 47 0.26 2.53 9.57
C LEU A 47 0.44 1.04 9.88
N ALA A 48 0.58 0.66 11.16
CA ALA A 48 0.78 -0.73 11.54
C ALA A 48 -0.47 -1.58 11.24
N ALA A 49 -1.66 -1.07 11.58
CA ALA A 49 -2.92 -1.75 11.34
C ALA A 49 -3.24 -1.88 9.83
N CYS A 50 -2.90 -0.86 9.05
CA CYS A 50 -3.07 -0.83 7.60
C CYS A 50 -2.17 -1.84 6.89
N ILE A 51 -0.88 -1.91 7.26
CA ILE A 51 0.05 -2.91 6.71
C ILE A 51 -0.42 -4.33 7.00
N LYS A 52 -0.75 -4.63 8.27
CA LYS A 52 -1.13 -5.99 8.65
C LYS A 52 -2.44 -6.41 7.99
N ALA A 53 -3.42 -5.51 7.93
CA ALA A 53 -4.67 -5.77 7.21
C ALA A 53 -4.44 -5.99 5.70
N GLY A 54 -3.55 -5.22 5.08
CA GLY A 54 -3.17 -5.41 3.68
C GLY A 54 -2.52 -6.76 3.40
N LEU A 55 -1.55 -7.15 4.23
CA LEU A 55 -0.87 -8.45 4.11
C LEU A 55 -1.85 -9.62 4.29
N GLU A 56 -2.79 -9.52 5.24
CA GLU A 56 -3.87 -10.50 5.40
C GLU A 56 -4.77 -10.59 4.16
N LEU A 57 -5.09 -9.46 3.50
CA LEU A 57 -5.88 -9.45 2.26
C LEU A 57 -5.15 -10.14 1.10
N GLU A 58 -3.82 -10.06 1.08
CA GLU A 58 -2.94 -10.74 0.12
C GLU A 58 -2.67 -12.21 0.47
N GLY A 59 -3.21 -12.70 1.60
CA GLY A 59 -3.11 -14.10 2.01
C GLY A 59 -1.95 -14.42 2.96
N PHE A 60 -1.25 -13.41 3.50
CA PHE A 60 -0.21 -13.61 4.51
C PHE A 60 -0.81 -13.54 5.94
N PRO A 61 -0.71 -14.63 6.73
CA PRO A 61 -1.32 -14.70 8.06
C PRO A 61 -0.45 -13.99 9.12
N VAL A 62 -0.48 -12.66 9.12
CA VAL A 62 0.32 -11.81 10.03
C VAL A 62 -0.43 -11.42 11.31
N GLY A 63 -1.75 -11.66 11.37
CA GLY A 63 -2.63 -11.37 12.49
C GLY A 63 -2.84 -9.88 12.74
N ASP A 64 -3.48 -9.57 13.87
CA ASP A 64 -3.79 -8.19 14.25
C ASP A 64 -2.56 -7.44 14.83
N PRO A 65 -2.61 -6.10 14.88
CA PRO A 65 -1.58 -5.29 15.55
C PRO A 65 -1.43 -5.64 17.03
N VAL A 66 -0.21 -5.49 17.56
CA VAL A 66 0.03 -5.65 18.99
C VAL A 66 -0.52 -4.43 19.74
N PRO A 67 -1.21 -4.62 20.89
CA PRO A 67 -1.65 -3.51 21.74
C PRO A 67 -0.50 -2.54 22.09
N PRO A 68 -0.77 -1.22 22.19
CA PRO A 68 -2.08 -0.56 22.26
C PRO A 68 -2.70 -0.22 20.89
N GLN A 69 -2.13 -0.70 19.78
CA GLN A 69 -2.64 -0.40 18.45
C GLN A 69 -3.95 -1.15 18.19
N THR A 70 -5.00 -0.43 17.81
CA THR A 70 -6.32 -1.03 17.52
C THR A 70 -6.35 -1.64 16.12
N SER A 71 -6.96 -2.81 15.99
CA SER A 71 -7.27 -3.44 14.71
C SER A 71 -8.21 -2.59 13.86
N LEU A 72 -8.12 -2.73 12.53
CA LEU A 72 -9.03 -2.05 11.61
C LEU A 72 -10.39 -2.74 11.56
N ASN A 73 -11.45 -1.93 11.50
CA ASN A 73 -12.81 -2.41 11.25
C ASN A 73 -13.00 -2.85 9.78
N GLN A 74 -14.13 -3.47 9.49
CA GLN A 74 -14.43 -4.03 8.17
C GLN A 74 -14.44 -2.96 7.06
N GLN A 75 -14.98 -1.76 7.34
CA GLN A 75 -15.01 -0.67 6.37
C GLN A 75 -13.60 -0.23 5.96
N ALA A 76 -12.70 -0.08 6.92
CA ALA A 76 -11.30 0.27 6.66
C ALA A 76 -10.57 -0.83 5.88
N ARG A 77 -10.83 -2.10 6.19
CA ARG A 77 -10.28 -3.24 5.44
C ARG A 77 -10.75 -3.23 3.99
N GLU A 78 -12.02 -2.90 3.74
CA GLU A 78 -12.55 -2.81 2.38
C GLU A 78 -11.95 -1.63 1.60
N GLU A 79 -11.76 -0.47 2.23
CA GLU A 79 -11.06 0.66 1.59
C GLU A 79 -9.62 0.31 1.19
N ILE A 80 -8.91 -0.48 2.01
CA ILE A 80 -7.57 -1.00 1.69
C ILE A 80 -7.65 -1.97 0.51
N ARG A 81 -8.59 -2.93 0.54
CA ARG A 81 -8.79 -3.90 -0.56
C ARG A 81 -8.99 -3.17 -1.89
N GLN A 82 -9.90 -2.20 -1.93
CA GLN A 82 -10.18 -1.44 -3.15
C GLN A 82 -8.97 -0.64 -3.62
N ALA A 83 -8.16 -0.10 -2.70
CA ALA A 83 -6.94 0.60 -3.06
C ALA A 83 -5.89 -0.36 -3.67
N LEU A 84 -5.72 -1.57 -3.12
CA LEU A 84 -4.82 -2.60 -3.65
C LEU A 84 -5.26 -3.08 -5.04
N ILE A 85 -6.56 -3.34 -5.23
CA ILE A 85 -7.13 -3.68 -6.56
C ILE A 85 -6.85 -2.57 -7.56
N SER A 86 -7.04 -1.29 -7.18
CA SER A 86 -6.86 -0.15 -8.09
C SER A 86 -5.43 0.03 -8.61
N VAL A 87 -4.45 -0.59 -7.95
CA VAL A 87 -3.03 -0.58 -8.36
C VAL A 87 -2.55 -1.95 -8.83
N GLY A 88 -3.45 -2.94 -8.96
CA GLY A 88 -3.14 -4.28 -9.44
C GLY A 88 -2.27 -5.08 -8.48
N ALA A 89 -2.46 -4.92 -7.17
CA ALA A 89 -1.74 -5.67 -6.13
C ALA A 89 -2.54 -6.83 -5.52
N LEU A 90 -3.83 -6.91 -5.85
CA LEU A 90 -4.74 -7.99 -5.47
C LEU A 90 -5.58 -8.38 -6.69
#